data_AF-A0A7W0PRM6-F1
#
_entry.id   AF-A0A7W0PRM6-F1
#
_cell.length_a   1.000
_cell.length_b   1.000
_cell.length_c   1.000
_cell.angle_alpha   90.00
_cell.angle_beta   90.00
_cell.angle_gamma   90.00
#
_symmetry.space_group_name_H-M   'P 1'
#
loop_
_entity.id
_entity.type
_entity.pdbx_description
1 polymer ?
#
loop_
_entity_poly.entity_id
_entity_poly.type
_entity_poly.pdbx_seq_one_letter_code
_entity_poly.pdbx_strand_id
1 'polypeptide(L)'
;LQAWGRGADHAVDDVIFANGYRVEMHRIPLLARGNVLADLATCNGFPVLTEGFESSVPGLFITSLPAGQDFGPFFGFTVAARKSARIIGAALAALCQ
;
A
#
# COMPACT_ATOMS: atom_id res chain seq x y z
N LEU A 1 -19.33 -21.83 -27.26
CA LEU A 1 -18.33 -21.17 -26.40
C LEU A 1 -17.12 -20.88 -27.29
N GLN A 2 -16.86 -19.61 -27.64
CA GLN A 2 -15.66 -19.27 -28.41
C GLN A 2 -14.43 -19.45 -27.52
N ALA A 3 -13.41 -20.12 -28.07
CA ALA A 3 -12.15 -20.33 -27.40
C ALA A 3 -11.37 -19.01 -27.35
N TRP A 4 -11.04 -18.56 -26.14
CA TRP A 4 -10.15 -17.41 -25.94
C TRP A 4 -8.71 -17.88 -26.19
N GLY A 5 -8.27 -17.74 -27.45
CA GLY A 5 -6.90 -18.05 -27.88
C GLY A 5 -5.94 -16.87 -27.64
N ARG A 6 -4.63 -17.16 -27.58
CA ARG A 6 -3.61 -16.10 -27.58
C ARG A 6 -3.58 -15.40 -28.93
N GLY A 7 -3.63 -14.06 -28.93
CA GLY A 7 -3.46 -13.23 -30.13
C GLY A 7 -4.68 -13.18 -31.06
N ALA A 8 -5.88 -13.47 -30.55
CA ALA A 8 -7.12 -13.31 -31.30
C ALA A 8 -7.70 -11.91 -31.12
N ASP A 9 -8.11 -11.30 -32.24
CA ASP A 9 -8.85 -10.04 -32.23
C ASP A 9 -10.33 -10.31 -31.97
N HIS A 10 -10.92 -9.51 -31.09
CA HIS A 10 -12.33 -9.61 -30.71
C HIS A 10 -13.00 -8.25 -30.85
N ALA A 11 -14.09 -8.19 -31.62
CA ALA A 11 -14.95 -7.02 -31.65
C ALA A 11 -15.80 -6.99 -30.36
N VAL A 12 -15.70 -5.89 -29.61
CA VAL A 12 -16.45 -5.64 -28.37
C VAL A 12 -16.94 -4.20 -28.35
N ASP A 13 -18.06 -3.96 -27.69
CA ASP A 13 -18.61 -2.60 -27.54
C ASP A 13 -17.83 -1.81 -26.48
N ASP A 14 -17.47 -2.48 -25.37
CA ASP A 14 -16.78 -1.87 -24.23
C ASP A 14 -15.68 -2.77 -23.67
N VAL A 15 -14.63 -2.14 -23.13
CA VAL A 15 -13.52 -2.81 -22.45
C VAL A 15 -13.38 -2.26 -21.04
N ILE A 16 -13.46 -3.14 -20.03
CA ILE A 16 -13.25 -2.79 -18.63
C ILE A 16 -11.89 -3.30 -18.16
N PHE A 17 -11.03 -2.39 -17.72
CA PHE A 17 -9.74 -2.73 -17.12
C PHE A 17 -9.88 -2.96 -15.61
N ALA A 18 -10.21 -4.19 -15.21
CA ALA A 18 -10.28 -4.63 -13.81
C ALA A 18 -8.97 -5.27 -13.32
N ASN A 19 -7.81 -4.71 -13.70
CA ASN A 19 -6.48 -5.28 -13.46
C ASN A 19 -5.88 -4.92 -12.07
N GLY A 20 -6.67 -4.33 -11.18
CA GLY A 20 -6.28 -3.97 -9.83
C GLY A 20 -5.49 -2.65 -9.74
N TYR A 21 -4.81 -2.46 -8.61
CA TYR A 21 -4.07 -1.24 -8.29
C TYR A 21 -2.63 -1.58 -7.92
N ARG A 22 -1.73 -0.61 -8.14
CA ARG A 22 -0.34 -0.66 -7.68
C ARG A 22 -0.13 0.42 -6.62
N VAL A 23 0.55 0.08 -5.53
CA VAL A 23 0.99 1.04 -4.53
C VAL A 23 2.12 1.87 -5.12
N GLU A 24 1.98 3.19 -5.10
CA GLU A 24 3.02 4.15 -5.49
C GLU A 24 2.95 5.36 -4.55
N MET A 25 3.77 5.37 -3.51
CA MET A 25 3.72 6.43 -2.47
C MET A 25 3.88 7.84 -3.06
N HIS A 26 4.69 7.98 -4.11
CA HIS A 26 4.92 9.25 -4.79
C HIS A 26 3.69 9.79 -5.55
N ARG A 27 2.67 8.94 -5.80
CA ARG A 27 1.42 9.32 -6.48
C ARG A 27 0.31 9.69 -5.51
N ILE A 28 0.51 9.53 -4.21
CA ILE A 28 -0.47 9.90 -3.19
C ILE A 28 -0.52 11.43 -3.11
N PRO A 29 -1.64 12.09 -3.49
CA PRO A 29 -1.67 13.56 -3.58
C PRO A 29 -1.34 14.26 -2.26
N LEU A 30 -1.70 13.68 -1.12
CA LEU A 30 -1.37 14.18 0.21
C LEU A 30 0.16 14.26 0.41
N LEU A 31 0.89 13.23 -0.01
CA LEU A 31 2.35 13.18 0.13
C LEU A 31 3.04 13.99 -0.96
N ALA A 32 2.57 13.88 -2.21
CA ALA A 32 3.13 14.58 -3.37
C ALA A 32 3.04 16.11 -3.25
N ARG A 33 2.03 16.62 -2.53
CA ARG A 33 1.86 18.05 -2.23
C ARG A 33 2.41 18.44 -0.86
N GLY A 34 2.81 17.46 -0.07
CA GLY A 34 3.36 17.65 1.27
C GLY A 34 4.86 17.88 1.25
N ASN A 35 5.47 17.83 2.43
CA ASN A 35 6.90 18.09 2.64
C ASN A 35 7.69 16.86 3.14
N VAL A 36 7.04 15.69 3.29
CA VAL A 36 7.66 14.49 3.85
C VAL A 36 8.08 13.45 2.80
N LEU A 37 7.66 13.60 1.55
CA LEU A 37 7.89 12.59 0.51
C LEU A 37 9.38 12.42 0.17
N ALA A 38 10.18 13.47 0.28
CA ALA A 38 11.62 13.42 0.03
C ALA A 38 12.38 12.55 1.06
N ASP A 39 11.85 12.49 2.29
CA ASP A 39 12.43 11.75 3.41
C ASP A 39 11.82 10.35 3.57
N LEU A 40 10.79 10.03 2.77
CA LEU A 40 10.10 8.74 2.78
C LEU A 40 10.85 7.73 1.90
N ALA A 41 11.52 6.77 2.55
CA ALA A 41 12.17 5.65 1.90
C ALA A 41 11.11 4.71 1.30
N THR A 42 11.28 4.39 0.02
CA THR A 42 10.39 3.49 -0.71
C THR A 42 11.17 2.41 -1.44
N CYS A 43 10.58 1.21 -1.55
CA CYS A 43 11.08 0.11 -2.36
C CYS A 43 9.91 -0.45 -3.19
N ASN A 44 10.06 -0.52 -4.53
CA ASN A 44 9.03 -0.95 -5.48
C ASN A 44 7.69 -0.19 -5.37
N GLY A 45 7.74 1.10 -5.02
CA GLY A 45 6.54 1.94 -4.86
C GLY A 45 5.89 1.86 -3.47
N PHE A 46 6.29 0.90 -2.62
CA PHE A 46 5.85 0.74 -1.24
C PHE A 46 6.78 1.50 -0.28
N PRO A 47 6.29 2.01 0.87
CA PRO A 47 7.15 2.54 1.93
C PRO A 47 7.92 1.38 2.59
N VAL A 48 9.14 1.66 3.04
CA VAL A 48 9.89 0.74 3.91
C VAL A 48 9.44 0.97 5.35
N LEU A 49 9.02 -0.09 6.05
CA LEU A 49 8.42 0.00 7.38
C LEU A 49 9.19 -0.80 8.43
N THR A 50 9.18 -0.31 9.66
CA THR A 50 9.57 -1.08 10.85
C THR A 50 8.47 -2.07 11.24
N GLU A 51 8.76 -3.01 12.15
CA GLU A 51 7.75 -3.94 12.71
C GLU A 51 6.52 -3.25 13.32
N GLY A 52 6.67 -1.97 13.72
CA GLY A 52 5.63 -1.12 14.28
C GLY A 52 4.76 -0.39 13.25
N PHE A 53 4.95 -0.62 11.94
CA PHE A 53 4.39 0.16 10.83
C PHE A 53 4.92 1.60 10.72
N GLU A 54 6.03 1.92 11.37
CA GLU A 54 6.64 3.25 11.25
C GLU A 54 7.46 3.32 9.96
N SER A 55 7.33 4.41 9.21
CA SER A 55 8.14 4.68 8.02
C SER A 55 9.52 5.24 8.38
N SER A 56 10.36 5.51 7.37
CA SER A 56 11.60 6.26 7.59
C SER A 56 11.40 7.70 8.07
N VAL A 57 10.19 8.26 7.93
CA VAL A 57 9.83 9.56 8.48
C VAL A 57 9.35 9.36 9.92
N PRO A 58 10.08 9.86 10.94
CA PRO A 58 9.74 9.64 12.34
C PRO A 58 8.32 10.12 12.68
N GLY A 59 7.56 9.27 13.39
CA GLY A 59 6.17 9.56 13.76
C GLY A 59 5.14 9.38 12.64
N LEU A 60 5.57 9.04 11.42
CA LEU A 60 4.66 8.71 10.31
C LEU A 60 4.48 7.19 10.20
N PHE A 61 3.29 6.74 10.57
CA PHE A 61 2.89 5.34 10.47
C PHE A 61 2.04 5.10 9.23
N ILE A 62 2.30 4.02 8.50
CA ILE A 62 1.59 3.67 7.28
C ILE A 62 1.12 2.22 7.38
N THR A 63 -0.14 1.95 7.08
CA THR A 63 -0.71 0.61 7.20
C THR A 63 -1.63 0.27 6.03
N SER A 64 -2.25 -0.92 6.07
CA SER A 64 -3.12 -1.48 5.03
C SER A 64 -2.38 -1.78 3.73
N LEU A 65 -2.98 -1.53 2.56
CA LEU A 65 -2.43 -1.93 1.25
C LEU A 65 -0.97 -1.46 1.04
N PRO A 66 -0.56 -0.23 1.40
CA PRO A 66 0.83 0.19 1.34
C PRO A 66 1.80 -0.58 2.24
N ALA A 67 1.33 -1.27 3.28
CA ALA A 67 2.19 -2.10 4.12
C ALA A 67 2.33 -3.55 3.59
N GLY A 68 1.65 -3.87 2.49
CA GLY A 68 1.58 -5.24 1.97
C GLY A 68 2.91 -5.84 1.53
N GLN A 69 3.92 -5.03 1.21
CA GLN A 69 5.24 -5.54 0.86
C GLN A 69 5.97 -6.14 2.06
N ASP A 70 5.98 -5.45 3.19
CA ASP A 70 6.71 -5.90 4.39
C ASP A 70 5.89 -6.89 5.23
N PHE A 71 4.56 -6.79 5.17
CA PHE A 71 3.65 -7.56 6.05
C PHE A 71 2.74 -8.55 5.32
N GLY A 72 2.83 -8.60 3.99
CA GLY A 72 2.08 -9.52 3.15
C GLY A 72 0.65 -9.09 2.79
N PRO A 73 -0.02 -9.85 1.93
CA PRO A 73 -1.27 -9.46 1.27
C PRO A 73 -2.47 -9.33 2.22
N PHE A 74 -2.37 -9.87 3.45
CA PHE A 74 -3.42 -9.73 4.46
C PHE A 74 -3.79 -8.27 4.74
N PHE A 75 -2.80 -7.36 4.68
CA PHE A 75 -3.02 -5.94 4.92
C PHE A 75 -3.75 -5.23 3.76
N GLY A 76 -4.01 -5.91 2.65
CA GLY A 76 -4.91 -5.41 1.61
C GLY A 76 -6.40 -5.42 1.98
N PHE A 77 -6.79 -5.99 3.13
CA PHE A 77 -8.18 -6.18 3.53
C PHE A 77 -8.56 -5.41 4.79
N THR A 78 -9.80 -4.91 4.86
CA THR A 78 -10.33 -4.15 6.01
C THR A 78 -10.24 -4.92 7.34
N VAL A 79 -10.29 -6.26 7.31
CA VAL A 79 -10.15 -7.10 8.51
C VAL A 79 -8.81 -6.86 9.25
N ALA A 80 -7.76 -6.42 8.54
CA ALA A 80 -6.46 -6.12 9.11
C ALA A 80 -6.43 -4.80 9.92
N ALA A 81 -7.45 -3.94 9.81
CA ALA A 81 -7.46 -2.63 10.46
C ALA A 81 -7.30 -2.74 11.99
N ARG A 82 -8.00 -3.67 12.64
CA ARG A 82 -7.90 -3.87 14.10
C ARG A 82 -6.50 -4.34 14.52
N LYS A 83 -5.88 -5.22 13.73
CA LYS A 83 -4.54 -5.73 14.02
C LYS A 83 -3.51 -4.61 13.86
N SER A 84 -3.63 -3.83 12.79
CA SER A 84 -2.80 -2.65 12.50
C SER A 84 -2.85 -1.64 13.64
N ALA A 85 -4.05 -1.27 14.09
CA ALA A 85 -4.24 -0.33 15.18
C ALA A 85 -3.58 -0.80 16.50
N ARG A 86 -3.63 -2.10 16.80
CA ARG A 86 -2.97 -2.65 18.00
C ARG A 86 -1.45 -2.59 17.92
N ILE A 87 -0.87 -2.87 16.75
CA ILE A 87 0.58 -2.82 16.54
C ILE A 87 1.08 -1.38 16.64
N ILE A 88 0.43 -0.45 15.91
CA ILE A 88 0.78 0.98 15.94
C ILE A 88 0.59 1.55 17.36
N GLY A 89 -0.49 1.19 18.06
CA GLY A 89 -0.72 1.64 19.43
C GLY A 89 0.38 1.17 20.40
N ALA A 90 0.87 -0.06 20.25
CA ALA A 90 1.99 -0.57 21.04
C ALA A 90 3.30 0.16 20.73
N ALA A 91 3.57 0.43 19.45
CA ALA A 91 4.74 1.19 19.02
C ALA A 91 4.73 2.62 19.58
N LEU A 92 3.58 3.32 19.48
CA LEU A 92 3.40 4.65 20.05
C LEU A 92 3.59 4.68 21.57
N ALA A 93 3.05 3.68 22.29
CA ALA A 93 3.22 3.59 23.74
C ALA A 93 4.69 3.45 24.15
N ALA A 94 5.50 2.73 23.36
CA ALA A 94 6.92 2.56 23.61
C ALA A 94 7.73 3.84 23.36
N LEU A 95 7.27 4.74 22.48
CA LEU A 95 7.92 6.03 22.20
C LEU A 95 7.73 7.07 23.31
N CYS A 96 6.73 6.89 24.18
CA CYS A 96 6.43 7.80 25.29
C CYS A 96 7.12 7.40 26.60
N GLN A 97 7.94 6.34 26.60
CA GLN A 97 8.71 5.85 27.75
C GLN A 97 10.12 6.41 27.74
#